data_AF-A0A151DUN0-F1
#
_entry.id   AF-A0A151DUN0-F1
#
_cell.length_a   1.000
_cell.length_b   1.000
_cell.length_c   1.000
_cell.angle_alpha   90.00
_cell.angle_beta   90.00
_cell.angle_gamma   90.00
#
_symmetry.space_group_name_H-M   'P 1'
#
loop_
_entity.id
_entity.type
_entity.pdbx_description
1 polymer ?
#
loop_
_entity_poly.entity_id
_entity_poly.type
_entity_poly.pdbx_seq_one_letter_code
_entity_poly.pdbx_strand_id
1 'polypeptide(L)' 'MKKAEKCISCGKGLLERGSTTFPCPMCEEIIGRCSSCREQSINYICSKCGFTGP' A
#
# COMPACT_ATOMS: atom_id res chain seq x y z
N MET A 1 -8.23 14.22 -4.31
CA MET A 1 -8.06 12.74 -4.29
C MET A 1 -6.93 12.41 -3.32
N LYS A 2 -7.19 11.71 -2.21
CA LYS A 2 -6.13 11.30 -1.27
C LYS A 2 -5.32 10.17 -1.92
N LYS A 3 -4.02 10.39 -2.13
CA LYS A 3 -3.09 9.37 -2.62
C LYS A 3 -2.08 9.09 -1.52
N ALA A 4 -1.72 7.82 -1.33
CA ALA A 4 -0.66 7.48 -0.41
C ALA A 4 0.68 7.93 -0.99
N GLU A 5 1.50 8.58 -0.18
CA GLU A 5 2.81 9.08 -0.60
C GLU A 5 3.89 8.00 -0.52
N LYS A 6 3.67 6.95 0.30
CA LYS A 6 4.65 5.91 0.59
C LYS A 6 4.02 4.52 0.52
N CYS A 7 4.84 3.55 0.13
CA CYS A 7 4.49 2.13 0.16
C CYS A 7 4.35 1.67 1.62
N ILE A 8 3.24 1.03 1.97
CA ILE A 8 3.01 0.51 3.31
C ILE A 8 3.93 -0.68 3.66
N SER A 9 4.43 -1.42 2.66
CA SER A 9 5.31 -2.58 2.88
C SER A 9 6.78 -2.18 3.04
N CYS A 10 7.29 -1.28 2.19
CA CYS A 10 8.72 -0.97 2.13
C CYS A 10 9.07 0.48 2.45
N GLY A 11 8.08 1.36 2.66
CA GLY A 11 8.30 2.77 2.98
C GLY A 11 8.80 3.64 1.82
N LYS A 12 9.10 3.06 0.64
CA LYS A 12 9.51 3.82 -0.55
C LYS A 12 8.43 4.81 -0.98
N GLY A 13 8.85 6.00 -1.42
CA GLY A 13 7.94 7.00 -1.97
C GLY A 13 7.25 6.49 -3.23
N LEU A 14 5.93 6.67 -3.33
CA LEU A 14 5.11 6.32 -4.50
C LEU A 14 5.19 7.41 -5.59
N LEU A 15 6.38 7.99 -5.75
CA LEU A 15 6.71 8.90 -6.85
C LEU A 15 6.96 8.12 -8.16
N GLU A 16 7.25 6.81 -8.05
CA GLU A 16 7.55 5.94 -9.18
C GLU A 16 6.28 5.53 -9.94
N ARG A 17 6.39 5.50 -11.28
CA ARG A 17 5.35 4.97 -12.19
C ARG A 17 5.10 3.50 -11.86
N GLY A 18 3.84 3.11 -11.71
CA GLY A 18 3.44 1.73 -11.36
C GLY A 18 3.07 1.53 -9.88
N SER A 19 3.20 2.57 -9.05
CA SER A 19 2.56 2.60 -7.74
C SER A 19 1.03 2.65 -7.87
N THR A 20 0.35 2.01 -6.92
CA THR A 20 -1.11 2.04 -6.82
C THR A 20 -1.53 2.51 -5.44
N THR A 21 -2.71 3.09 -5.36
CA THR A 21 -3.36 3.46 -4.10
C THR A 21 -4.77 2.90 -4.10
N PHE A 22 -5.15 2.22 -3.03
CA PHE A 22 -6.47 1.61 -2.87
C PHE A 22 -6.90 1.67 -1.40
N PRO A 23 -8.22 1.69 -1.12
CA PRO A 23 -8.71 1.63 0.25
C PRO A 23 -8.53 0.22 0.84
N CYS A 24 -8.23 0.15 2.13
CA CYS A 24 -8.20 -1.10 2.88
C CYS A 24 -9.58 -1.78 2.87
N PRO A 25 -9.66 -3.10 2.62
CA PRO A 25 -10.95 -3.81 2.61
C PRO A 25 -11.63 -3.88 3.98
N MET A 26 -10.91 -3.65 5.08
CA MET A 26 -11.44 -3.76 6.45
C MET A 26 -11.81 -2.43 7.10
N CYS A 27 -11.09 -1.35 6.77
CA CYS A 27 -11.26 -0.06 7.44
C CYS A 27 -11.20 1.15 6.50
N GLU A 28 -11.16 0.91 5.19
CA GLU A 28 -11.17 1.94 4.14
C GLU A 28 -9.96 2.90 4.16
N GLU A 29 -8.96 2.64 5.01
CA GLU A 29 -7.73 3.43 5.07
C GLU A 29 -7.00 3.43 3.73
N ILE A 30 -6.42 4.57 3.36
CA ILE A 30 -5.75 4.73 2.07
C ILE A 30 -4.40 4.02 2.11
N ILE A 31 -4.29 2.92 1.38
CA ILE A 31 -3.07 2.11 1.31
C ILE A 31 -2.36 2.38 -0.01
N GLY A 32 -1.07 2.66 0.09
CA GLY A 32 -0.18 2.79 -1.04
C GLY A 32 0.72 1.58 -1.21
N ARG A 33 0.84 1.02 -2.42
CA ARG A 33 1.79 -0.05 -2.72
C ARG A 33 2.57 0.25 -4.00
N CYS A 34 3.89 0.05 -3.94
CA CYS A 34 4.73 0.14 -5.14
C CYS A 34 4.58 -1.13 -6.00
N SER A 35 4.90 -1.01 -7.29
CA SER A 35 4.91 -2.11 -8.25
C SER A 35 5.74 -3.28 -7.75
N SER A 36 6.99 -3.03 -7.36
CA SER A 36 7.92 -4.08 -6.90
C SER A 36 7.39 -4.92 -5.72
N CYS A 37 6.72 -4.30 -4.73
CA CYS A 37 6.13 -5.05 -3.63
C CYS A 37 4.88 -5.83 -4.05
N ARG A 38 4.10 -5.33 -5.03
CA ARG A 38 2.95 -6.06 -5.58
C ARG A 38 3.38 -7.23 -6.45
N GLU A 39 4.38 -7.03 -7.31
CA GLU A 39 4.94 -8.05 -8.18
C GLU A 39 5.55 -9.20 -7.38
N GLN A 40 6.21 -8.88 -6.26
CA GLN A 40 6.77 -9.88 -5.34
C GLN A 40 5.76 -10.38 -4.30
N SER A 41 4.50 -9.93 -4.33
CA SER A 41 3.47 -10.30 -3.35
C SER A 41 3.93 -10.15 -1.89
N ILE A 42 4.67 -9.06 -1.61
CA ILE A 42 5.20 -8.75 -0.28
C ILE A 42 4.06 -8.36 0.63
N ASN A 43 3.84 -9.09 1.72
CA ASN A 43 2.77 -8.76 2.65
C ASN A 43 2.81 -7.29 3.11
N TYR A 44 1.65 -6.68 3.22
CA TYR A 44 1.45 -5.39 3.85
C TYR A 44 0.55 -5.53 5.05
N ILE A 45 0.78 -4.71 6.07
CA ILE A 45 -0.03 -4.67 7.29
C ILE A 45 -0.67 -3.29 7.37
N CYS A 46 -2.00 -3.25 7.43
CA CYS A 46 -2.72 -1.99 7.61
C CYS A 46 -2.47 -1.44 9.02
N SER A 47 -1.93 -0.22 9.13
CA SER A 47 -1.63 0.41 10.43
C SER A 47 -2.88 0.79 11.25
N LYS A 48 -4.08 0.74 10.65
CA LYS A 48 -5.34 1.06 11.34
C LYS A 48 -6.04 -0.17 11.93
N CYS A 49 -6.15 -1.25 11.16
CA CYS A 49 -6.93 -2.43 11.54
C CYS A 49 -6.08 -3.69 11.70
N GLY A 50 -4.78 -3.64 11.40
CA GLY A 50 -3.90 -4.81 11.46
C GLY A 50 -4.12 -5.83 10.34
N PHE A 51 -4.94 -5.52 9.34
CA PHE A 51 -5.17 -6.43 8.21
C PHE A 51 -3.88 -6.69 7.44
N THR A 52 -3.55 -7.98 7.27
CA THR A 52 -2.39 -8.41 6.49
C THR A 52 -2.84 -8.93 5.13
N GLY A 53 -2.47 -8.22 4.07
CA GLY A 53 -2.73 -8.62 2.68
C GLY A 53 -1.42 -8.88 1.92
N PRO A 54 -1.45 -9.60 0.78
CA PRO A 54 -0.29 -9.78 -0.09
C PRO A 54 0.03 -8.52 -0.90
#